data_AF-A0A9X4KJU8-F1
#
_entry.id   AF-A0A9X4KJU8-F1
#
_cell.length_a   1.000
_cell.length_b   1.000
_cell.length_c   1.000
_cell.angle_alpha   90.00
_cell.angle_beta   90.00
_cell.angle_gamma   90.00
#
_symmetry.space_group_name_H-M   'P 1'
#
loop_
_entity.id
_entity.type
_entity.pdbx_description
1 polymer ?
#
loop_
_entity_poly.entity_id
_entity_poly.type
_entity_poly.pdbx_seq_one_letter_code
_entity_poly.pdbx_strand_id
1 'polypeptide(L)'
;MKKLSSENLLKPLDDYIKQDKMNLDDFLPAVIDTIKSQGDGQIYGLAPTFSSSALFYNKQLFADAKIAPPTDGMTWNEIFSLAQSLKSGKDKDAIYGFAFNNYGGGVSFYDVQASNGGASKMRIFDAAGEKMTVHTKAWSDAWAKPIQLYKDKVIPHAEDVQASAAMASSDGSVAAYNPYQGNGFIGGQDRHDGGQLLHG
;
A
#
# COMPACT_ATOMS: atom_id res chain seq x y z
N MET A 1 19.42 -3.85 7.58
CA MET A 1 20.76 -3.83 6.95
C MET A 1 21.78 -3.01 7.73
N LYS A 2 21.58 -1.70 7.97
CA LYS A 2 22.58 -0.86 8.69
C LYS A 2 23.14 -1.46 9.97
N LYS A 3 22.30 -1.93 10.89
CA LYS A 3 22.75 -2.53 12.17
C LYS A 3 23.64 -3.78 11.99
N LEU A 4 23.24 -4.69 11.09
CA LEU A 4 24.00 -5.92 10.81
C LEU A 4 25.31 -5.62 10.05
N SER A 5 25.29 -4.62 9.17
CA SER A 5 26.47 -4.13 8.46
C SER A 5 27.47 -3.47 9.42
N SER A 6 27.00 -2.65 10.37
CA SER A 6 27.86 -2.01 11.37
C SER A 6 28.41 -2.98 12.42
N GLU A 7 27.71 -4.09 12.67
CA GLU A 7 28.16 -5.17 13.55
C GLU A 7 29.08 -6.19 12.85
N ASN A 8 29.50 -5.91 11.60
CA ASN A 8 30.37 -6.78 10.78
C ASN A 8 29.78 -8.18 10.53
N LEU A 9 28.46 -8.34 10.66
CA LEU A 9 27.74 -9.59 10.44
C LEU A 9 27.36 -9.81 8.97
N LEU A 10 27.56 -8.81 8.11
CA LEU A 10 27.33 -8.89 6.67
C LEU A 10 28.64 -8.66 5.93
N LYS A 11 28.96 -9.57 5.00
CA LYS A 11 30.13 -9.43 4.13
C LYS A 11 29.76 -8.53 2.93
N PRO A 12 30.60 -7.55 2.56
CA PRO A 12 30.39 -6.79 1.33
C PRO A 12 30.31 -7.73 0.13
N LEU A 13 29.32 -7.52 -0.73
CA LEU A 13 29.10 -8.32 -1.93
C LEU A 13 29.81 -7.75 -3.15
N ASP A 14 30.39 -6.55 -3.07
CA ASP A 14 31.04 -5.84 -4.18
C ASP A 14 32.10 -6.70 -4.89
N ASP A 15 32.89 -7.47 -4.13
CA ASP A 15 33.91 -8.37 -4.70
C ASP A 15 33.30 -9.59 -5.38
N TYR A 16 32.20 -10.13 -4.84
CA TYR A 16 31.46 -11.24 -5.43
C TYR A 16 30.72 -10.81 -6.71
N ILE A 17 30.12 -9.61 -6.70
CA ILE A 17 29.47 -9.00 -7.88
C ILE A 17 30.48 -8.84 -9.01
N LYS A 18 31.70 -8.38 -8.72
CA LYS A 18 32.79 -8.27 -9.71
C LYS A 18 33.28 -9.63 -10.18
N GLN A 19 33.45 -10.59 -9.27
CA GLN A 19 33.92 -11.93 -9.58
C GLN A 19 32.93 -12.68 -10.50
N ASP A 20 31.65 -12.58 -10.21
CA ASP A 20 30.58 -13.26 -10.95
C ASP A 20 30.12 -12.47 -12.19
N LYS A 21 30.74 -11.31 -12.46
CA LYS A 21 30.40 -10.39 -13.57
C LYS A 21 28.90 -10.06 -13.60
N MET A 22 28.31 -9.91 -12.43
CA MET A 22 26.90 -9.66 -12.30
C MET A 22 26.59 -8.25 -12.81
N ASN A 23 25.67 -8.15 -13.76
CA ASN A 23 25.28 -6.87 -14.32
C ASN A 23 24.28 -6.19 -13.38
N LEU A 24 24.72 -5.14 -12.68
CA LEU A 24 23.83 -4.37 -11.81
C LEU A 24 22.80 -3.54 -12.59
N ASP A 25 23.00 -3.35 -13.90
CA ASP A 25 22.04 -2.68 -14.77
C ASP A 25 20.79 -3.54 -15.03
N ASP A 26 20.85 -4.85 -14.75
CA ASP A 26 19.68 -5.73 -14.79
C ASP A 26 18.71 -5.47 -13.63
N PHE A 27 19.13 -4.67 -12.64
CA PHE A 27 18.31 -4.25 -11.50
C PHE A 27 17.81 -2.82 -11.70
N LEU A 28 16.64 -2.50 -11.15
CA LEU A 28 16.13 -1.13 -11.14
C LEU A 28 17.14 -0.19 -10.46
N PRO A 29 17.62 0.87 -11.15
CA PRO A 29 18.66 1.75 -10.60
C PRO A 29 18.30 2.34 -9.23
N ALA A 30 17.04 2.74 -9.04
CA ALA A 30 16.55 3.25 -7.76
C ALA A 30 16.68 2.25 -6.60
N VAL A 31 16.57 0.95 -6.87
CA VAL A 31 16.73 -0.12 -5.87
C VAL A 31 18.21 -0.27 -5.51
N ILE A 32 19.10 -0.30 -6.50
CA ILE A 32 20.55 -0.37 -6.29
C ILE A 32 21.07 0.86 -5.53
N ASP A 33 20.61 2.05 -5.90
CA ASP A 33 20.99 3.30 -5.23
C ASP A 33 20.51 3.32 -3.78
N THR A 34 19.29 2.83 -3.53
CA THR A 34 18.75 2.71 -2.18
C THR A 34 19.58 1.72 -1.35
N ILE A 35 19.94 0.56 -1.90
CA ILE A 35 20.78 -0.45 -1.23
C ILE A 35 22.15 0.13 -0.89
N LYS A 36 22.82 0.78 -1.85
CA LYS A 36 24.13 1.43 -1.64
C LYS A 36 24.06 2.53 -0.57
N SER A 37 23.01 3.35 -0.59
CA SER A 37 22.82 4.40 0.42
C SER A 37 22.65 3.84 1.84
N GLN A 38 22.09 2.64 1.97
CA GLN A 38 21.94 1.95 3.25
C GLN A 38 23.21 1.23 3.71
N GLY A 39 24.15 0.95 2.81
CA GLY A 39 25.44 0.32 3.08
C GLY A 39 26.63 1.28 3.05
N ASP A 40 26.39 2.59 3.22
CA ASP A 40 27.43 3.63 3.18
C ASP A 40 28.34 3.55 1.93
N GLY A 41 27.73 3.24 0.78
CA GLY A 41 28.39 3.12 -0.53
C GLY A 41 28.72 1.70 -0.97
N GLN A 42 28.60 0.70 -0.09
CA GLN A 42 28.84 -0.73 -0.41
C GLN A 42 27.52 -1.51 -0.49
N ILE A 43 27.51 -2.60 -1.25
CA ILE A 43 26.34 -3.48 -1.40
C ILE A 43 26.48 -4.66 -0.44
N TYR A 44 25.67 -4.68 0.61
CA TYR A 44 25.65 -5.76 1.62
C TYR A 44 24.52 -6.78 1.42
N GLY A 45 23.69 -6.59 0.39
CA GLY A 45 22.58 -7.47 0.05
C GLY A 45 21.90 -7.00 -1.22
N LEU A 46 21.50 -7.93 -2.08
CA LEU A 46 20.66 -7.64 -3.24
C LEU A 46 19.20 -7.86 -2.84
N ALA A 47 18.30 -6.97 -3.26
CA ALA A 47 16.86 -7.16 -3.07
C ALA A 47 16.30 -7.88 -4.31
N PRO A 48 16.06 -9.20 -4.27
CA PRO A 48 15.55 -9.93 -5.42
C PRO A 48 14.10 -9.56 -5.78
N THR A 49 13.41 -8.88 -4.86
CA THR A 49 12.03 -8.43 -5.00
C THR A 49 11.88 -7.05 -4.42
N PHE A 50 11.10 -6.19 -5.07
CA PHE A 50 10.59 -4.94 -4.50
C PHE A 50 9.07 -5.01 -4.43
N SER A 51 8.46 -4.39 -3.43
CA SER A 51 7.01 -4.31 -3.31
C SER A 51 6.52 -2.95 -3.82
N SER A 52 5.68 -2.94 -4.86
CA SER A 52 4.91 -1.76 -5.27
C SER A 52 3.46 -1.91 -4.81
N SER A 53 2.91 -0.90 -4.15
CA SER A 53 1.47 -0.85 -3.86
C SER A 53 0.74 -0.22 -5.03
N ALA A 54 -0.31 -0.87 -5.53
CA ALA A 54 -1.19 -0.34 -6.57
C ALA A 54 -2.55 0.05 -5.98
N LEU A 55 -3.16 1.11 -6.51
CA LEU A 55 -4.52 1.52 -6.17
C LEU A 55 -5.51 0.81 -7.10
N PHE A 56 -6.37 -0.03 -6.52
CA PHE A 56 -7.47 -0.66 -7.24
C PHE A 56 -8.75 0.17 -7.03
N TYR A 57 -9.59 0.26 -8.06
CA TYR A 57 -10.86 0.98 -7.98
C TYR A 57 -11.95 0.30 -8.81
N ASN A 58 -13.22 0.45 -8.39
CA ASN A 58 -14.36 -0.09 -9.10
C ASN A 58 -14.90 0.95 -10.12
N LYS A 59 -14.65 0.72 -11.41
CA LYS A 59 -15.07 1.62 -12.51
C LYS A 59 -16.58 1.90 -12.50
N GLN A 60 -17.41 0.92 -12.15
CA GLN A 60 -18.86 1.07 -12.15
C GLN A 60 -19.32 2.06 -11.08
N LEU A 61 -18.77 1.98 -9.87
CA LEU A 61 -19.13 2.91 -8.78
C LEU A 61 -18.79 4.37 -9.14
N PHE A 62 -17.65 4.60 -9.79
CA PHE A 62 -17.27 5.93 -10.27
C PHE A 62 -18.21 6.43 -11.38
N ALA A 63 -18.57 5.55 -12.33
CA ALA A 63 -19.51 5.88 -13.39
C ALA A 63 -20.92 6.21 -12.85
N ASP A 64 -21.43 5.40 -11.92
CA ASP A 64 -22.75 5.58 -11.29
C ASP A 64 -22.79 6.88 -10.47
N ALA A 65 -21.71 7.19 -9.75
CA ALA A 65 -21.57 8.43 -9.01
C ALA A 65 -21.29 9.65 -9.91
N LYS A 66 -20.99 9.43 -11.20
CA LYS A 66 -20.55 10.46 -12.16
C LYS A 66 -19.29 11.21 -11.68
N ILE A 67 -18.38 10.48 -11.04
CA ILE A 67 -17.10 10.99 -10.52
C ILE A 67 -15.98 10.41 -11.39
N ALA A 68 -14.98 11.23 -11.73
CA ALA A 68 -13.82 10.75 -12.47
C ALA A 68 -13.01 9.74 -11.62
N PRO A 69 -12.52 8.63 -12.21
CA PRO A 69 -11.68 7.68 -11.50
C PRO A 69 -10.33 8.31 -11.11
N PRO A 70 -9.59 7.70 -10.17
CA PRO A 70 -8.24 8.15 -9.84
C PRO A 70 -7.32 8.06 -11.07
N THR A 71 -6.37 8.99 -11.15
CA THR A 71 -5.36 9.03 -12.22
C THR A 71 -3.96 8.86 -11.66
N ASP A 72 -3.02 8.49 -12.53
CA ASP A 72 -1.62 8.39 -12.15
C ASP A 72 -1.06 9.72 -11.65
N GLY A 73 -0.13 9.64 -10.69
CA GLY A 73 0.52 10.81 -10.10
C GLY A 73 -0.30 11.54 -9.03
N MET A 74 -1.53 11.10 -8.73
CA MET A 74 -2.30 11.65 -7.61
C MET A 74 -1.57 11.47 -6.29
N THR A 75 -1.60 12.51 -5.47
CA THR A 75 -1.15 12.47 -4.09
C THR A 75 -2.16 11.72 -3.22
N TRP A 76 -1.69 11.20 -2.08
CA TRP A 76 -2.57 10.58 -1.09
C TRP A 76 -3.71 11.49 -0.62
N ASN A 77 -3.47 12.80 -0.51
CA ASN A 77 -4.50 13.76 -0.12
C ASN A 77 -5.59 13.93 -1.19
N GLU A 78 -5.22 13.86 -2.47
CA GLU A 78 -6.18 13.87 -3.59
C GLU A 78 -7.00 12.58 -3.60
N ILE A 79 -6.35 11.42 -3.41
CA ILE A 79 -7.02 10.12 -3.30
C ILE A 79 -8.03 10.13 -2.13
N PHE A 80 -7.64 10.64 -0.97
CA PHE A 80 -8.52 10.75 0.19
C PHE A 80 -9.71 11.69 -0.03
N SER A 81 -9.52 12.75 -0.80
CA SER A 81 -10.59 13.70 -1.13
C SER A 81 -11.55 13.09 -2.15
N LEU A 82 -11.02 12.38 -3.15
CA LEU A 82 -11.82 11.61 -4.11
C LEU A 82 -12.66 10.52 -3.43
N ALA A 83 -12.06 9.79 -2.49
CA ALA A 83 -12.75 8.80 -1.68
C ALA A 83 -13.92 9.37 -0.87
N GLN A 84 -13.76 10.57 -0.30
CA GLN A 84 -14.86 11.27 0.38
C GLN A 84 -16.04 11.52 -0.55
N SER A 85 -15.78 11.91 -1.80
CA SER A 85 -16.83 12.15 -2.79
C SER A 85 -17.54 10.88 -3.24
N LEU A 86 -16.85 9.74 -3.24
CA LEU A 86 -17.43 8.46 -3.63
C LEU A 86 -18.31 7.82 -2.54
N LYS A 87 -18.08 8.17 -1.27
CA LYS A 87 -18.84 7.64 -0.12
C LYS A 87 -20.33 7.95 -0.28
N SER A 88 -21.17 6.92 -0.25
CA SER A 88 -22.62 7.04 -0.39
C SER A 88 -23.36 5.89 0.29
N GLY A 89 -24.70 5.92 0.26
CA GLY A 89 -25.53 4.89 0.88
C GLY A 89 -25.48 4.88 2.42
N LYS A 90 -26.20 3.93 3.02
CA LYS A 90 -26.27 3.68 4.47
C LYS A 90 -26.49 2.20 4.74
N ASP A 91 -26.08 1.76 5.93
CA ASP A 91 -26.27 0.39 6.42
C ASP A 91 -25.82 -0.66 5.39
N LYS A 92 -26.72 -1.54 4.94
CA LYS A 92 -26.45 -2.60 3.96
C LYS A 92 -26.10 -2.09 2.55
N ASP A 93 -26.50 -0.86 2.23
CA ASP A 93 -26.28 -0.24 0.92
C ASP A 93 -25.11 0.78 0.98
N ALA A 94 -24.36 0.81 2.10
CA ALA A 94 -23.25 1.71 2.28
C ALA A 94 -22.10 1.41 1.31
N ILE A 95 -21.68 2.45 0.58
CA ILE A 95 -20.49 2.46 -0.25
C ILE A 95 -19.41 3.23 0.51
N TYR A 96 -18.35 2.52 0.87
CA TYR A 96 -17.15 3.09 1.45
C TYR A 96 -16.22 3.61 0.34
N GLY A 97 -15.68 4.80 0.54
CA GLY A 97 -14.85 5.47 -0.46
C GLY A 97 -13.41 4.99 -0.51
N PHE A 98 -12.91 4.36 0.57
CA PHE A 98 -11.52 3.93 0.64
C PHE A 98 -11.30 2.80 1.65
N ALA A 99 -10.31 1.94 1.38
CA ALA A 99 -9.75 0.99 2.33
C ALA A 99 -8.25 0.86 2.11
N PHE A 100 -7.46 0.83 3.18
CA PHE A 100 -6.00 0.65 3.08
C PHE A 100 -5.61 -0.79 2.76
N ASN A 101 -6.43 -1.76 3.16
CA ASN A 101 -6.20 -3.18 2.93
C ASN A 101 -7.53 -3.94 2.85
N ASN A 102 -7.44 -5.20 2.46
CA ASN A 102 -8.57 -6.09 2.24
C ASN A 102 -9.00 -6.87 3.48
N TYR A 103 -8.28 -6.72 4.59
CA TYR A 103 -8.30 -7.65 5.73
C TYR A 103 -8.93 -7.07 7.00
N GLY A 104 -9.27 -5.79 7.02
CA GLY A 104 -9.97 -5.22 8.16
C GLY A 104 -10.15 -3.73 8.02
N GLY A 105 -11.37 -3.27 8.30
CA GLY A 105 -11.67 -1.86 8.41
C GLY A 105 -10.81 -1.20 9.48
N GLY A 106 -10.35 0.02 9.21
CA GLY A 106 -9.47 0.75 10.12
C GLY A 106 -8.36 1.51 9.44
N VAL A 107 -7.57 2.19 10.27
CA VAL A 107 -6.35 2.88 9.87
C VAL A 107 -5.25 2.40 10.80
N SER A 108 -4.24 1.70 10.27
CA SER A 108 -3.10 1.25 11.05
C SER A 108 -1.95 2.26 11.02
N PHE A 109 -1.00 2.07 11.94
CA PHE A 109 0.21 2.89 11.99
C PHE A 109 1.02 2.83 10.69
N TYR A 110 1.10 1.64 10.08
CA TYR A 110 1.83 1.45 8.83
C TYR A 110 1.11 2.08 7.63
N ASP A 111 -0.22 2.12 7.65
CA ASP A 111 -1.01 2.79 6.61
C ASP A 111 -0.75 4.30 6.60
N VAL A 112 -0.70 4.92 7.78
CA VAL A 112 -0.36 6.34 7.93
C VAL A 112 1.08 6.59 7.52
N GLN A 113 2.01 5.73 7.92
CA GLN A 113 3.40 5.85 7.50
C GLN A 113 3.52 5.76 5.96
N ALA A 114 2.90 4.77 5.34
CA ALA A 114 2.96 4.55 3.89
C ALA A 114 2.34 5.71 3.10
N SER A 115 1.16 6.20 3.51
CA SER A 115 0.48 7.32 2.86
C SER A 115 1.20 8.68 3.02
N ASN A 116 2.18 8.75 3.93
CA ASN A 116 3.00 9.94 4.16
C ASN A 116 4.45 9.79 3.68
N GLY A 117 4.69 8.90 2.72
CA GLY A 117 6.01 8.70 2.10
C GLY A 117 6.87 7.64 2.76
N GLY A 118 6.26 6.76 3.55
CA GLY A 118 6.91 5.59 4.12
C GLY A 118 7.97 5.93 5.17
N ALA A 119 8.75 4.90 5.55
CA ALA A 119 9.80 5.05 6.56
C ALA A 119 10.91 6.02 6.16
N SER A 120 11.04 6.41 4.88
CA SER A 120 12.03 7.40 4.44
C SER A 120 11.68 8.82 4.89
N LYS A 121 10.39 9.18 4.93
CA LYS A 121 9.91 10.48 5.44
C LYS A 121 9.46 10.43 6.90
N MET A 122 8.89 9.29 7.31
CA MET A 122 8.23 9.11 8.61
C MET A 122 8.93 8.00 9.39
N ARG A 123 10.13 8.29 9.91
CA ARG A 123 10.89 7.31 10.72
C ARG A 123 10.25 7.15 12.10
N ILE A 124 10.33 5.94 12.66
CA ILE A 124 9.90 5.62 14.03
C ILE A 124 10.98 6.01 15.05
N PHE A 125 12.24 5.88 14.64
CA PHE A 125 13.42 6.25 15.42
C PHE A 125 14.25 7.29 14.65
N ASP A 126 15.04 8.06 15.38
CA ASP A 126 16.05 8.94 14.79
C ASP A 126 17.12 8.16 13.99
N ALA A 127 18.07 8.88 13.39
CA ALA A 127 19.09 8.26 12.56
C ALA A 127 20.01 7.30 13.36
N ALA A 128 20.21 7.58 14.65
CA ALA A 128 21.02 6.77 15.57
C ALA A 128 20.26 5.56 16.12
N GLY A 129 18.92 5.57 16.07
CA GLY A 129 18.08 4.53 16.65
C GLY A 129 17.88 4.66 18.16
N GLU A 130 18.25 5.80 18.75
CA GLU A 130 18.27 6.00 20.20
C GLU A 130 16.96 6.59 20.72
N LYS A 131 16.29 7.40 19.90
CA LYS A 131 15.05 8.11 20.30
C LYS A 131 13.92 7.82 19.34
N MET A 132 12.73 7.62 19.90
CA MET A 132 11.50 7.52 19.12
C MET A 132 11.02 8.89 18.67
N THR A 133 10.60 9.01 17.42
CA THR A 133 10.16 10.26 16.77
C THR A 133 8.63 10.34 16.62
N VAL A 134 7.90 9.31 17.02
CA VAL A 134 6.43 9.20 16.86
C VAL A 134 5.61 10.26 17.61
N HIS A 135 6.23 10.98 18.54
CA HIS A 135 5.60 12.06 19.32
C HIS A 135 5.67 13.44 18.63
N THR A 136 6.34 13.54 17.48
CA THR A 136 6.55 14.82 16.79
C THR A 136 5.28 15.32 16.09
N LYS A 137 5.23 16.64 15.81
CA LYS A 137 4.11 17.25 15.10
C LYS A 137 3.87 16.61 13.73
N ALA A 138 4.93 16.21 13.02
CA ALA A 138 4.82 15.53 11.73
C ALA A 138 3.98 14.25 11.82
N TRP A 139 4.16 13.45 12.87
CA TRP A 139 3.34 12.27 13.11
C TRP A 139 1.90 12.64 13.46
N SER A 140 1.68 13.62 14.33
CA SER A 140 0.32 14.11 14.65
C SER A 140 -0.44 14.58 13.40
N ASP A 141 0.22 15.39 12.55
CA ASP A 141 -0.37 15.92 11.32
C ASP A 141 -0.71 14.80 10.33
N ALA A 142 0.17 13.79 10.21
CA ALA A 142 -0.03 12.65 9.32
C ALA A 142 -1.29 11.83 9.68
N TRP A 143 -1.66 11.78 10.97
CA TRP A 143 -2.86 11.09 11.44
C TRP A 143 -4.16 11.87 11.24
N ALA A 144 -4.10 13.19 11.05
CA ALA A 144 -5.28 14.04 11.04
C ALA A 144 -6.29 13.63 9.96
N LYS A 145 -5.84 13.49 8.70
CA LYS A 145 -6.72 13.13 7.58
C LYS A 145 -7.23 11.69 7.66
N PRO A 146 -6.39 10.66 7.93
CA PRO A 146 -6.87 9.30 8.10
C PRO A 146 -7.89 9.13 9.25
N ILE A 147 -7.67 9.78 10.40
CA ILE A 147 -8.64 9.76 11.51
C ILE A 147 -9.97 10.39 11.08
N GLN A 148 -9.92 11.50 10.33
CA GLN A 148 -11.12 12.14 9.83
C GLN A 148 -11.90 11.21 8.89
N LEU A 149 -11.24 10.56 7.94
CA LEU A 149 -11.86 9.59 7.03
C LEU A 149 -12.51 8.42 7.77
N TYR A 150 -11.86 7.93 8.82
CA TYR A 150 -12.37 6.87 9.67
C TYR A 150 -13.63 7.33 10.44
N LYS A 151 -13.60 8.53 11.02
CA LYS A 151 -14.76 9.11 11.73
C LYS A 151 -15.94 9.35 10.79
N ASP A 152 -15.65 9.80 9.57
CA ASP A 152 -16.67 10.09 8.56
C ASP A 152 -17.23 8.84 7.87
N LYS A 153 -16.82 7.63 8.28
CA LYS A 153 -17.21 6.35 7.66
C LYS A 153 -16.90 6.32 6.15
N VAL A 154 -15.84 7.02 5.73
CA VAL A 154 -15.29 6.88 4.36
C VAL A 154 -14.47 5.60 4.28
N ILE A 155 -13.79 5.26 5.38
CA ILE A 155 -13.13 3.97 5.60
C ILE A 155 -14.05 3.12 6.48
N PRO A 156 -14.29 1.83 6.14
CA PRO A 156 -15.12 0.96 6.96
C PRO A 156 -14.48 0.70 8.32
N HIS A 157 -15.30 0.47 9.34
CA HIS A 157 -14.83 -0.02 10.64
C HIS A 157 -14.75 -1.55 10.61
N ALA A 158 -13.99 -2.14 11.53
CA ALA A 158 -13.86 -3.59 11.61
C ALA A 158 -15.23 -4.29 11.74
N GLU A 159 -16.15 -3.69 12.51
CA GLU A 159 -17.51 -4.18 12.71
C GLU A 159 -18.33 -4.19 11.40
N ASP A 160 -18.14 -3.17 10.54
CA ASP A 160 -18.83 -3.06 9.25
C ASP A 160 -18.38 -4.18 8.29
N VAL A 161 -17.09 -4.51 8.32
CA VAL A 161 -16.51 -5.60 7.52
C VAL A 161 -16.97 -6.96 8.05
N GLN A 162 -17.05 -7.15 9.37
CA GLN A 162 -17.55 -8.39 9.96
C GLN A 162 -19.04 -8.61 9.69
N ALA A 163 -19.86 -7.55 9.80
CA ALA A 163 -21.28 -7.62 9.52
C ALA A 163 -21.56 -7.98 8.04
N SER A 164 -20.83 -7.36 7.11
CA SER A 164 -20.96 -7.69 5.68
C SER A 164 -20.50 -9.12 5.35
N ALA A 165 -19.43 -9.61 5.98
CA ALA A 165 -18.99 -11.00 5.84
C ALA A 165 -20.01 -12.00 6.40
N ALA A 166 -20.60 -11.70 7.57
CA ALA A 166 -21.62 -12.54 8.18
C ALA A 166 -22.91 -12.59 7.34
N MET A 167 -23.36 -11.45 6.79
CA MET A 167 -24.55 -11.40 5.93
C MET A 167 -24.37 -12.23 4.65
N ALA A 168 -23.23 -12.10 3.96
CA ALA A 168 -22.93 -12.93 2.80
C ALA A 168 -22.85 -14.44 3.11
N SER A 169 -22.35 -14.81 4.30
CA SER A 169 -22.34 -16.23 4.70
C SER A 169 -23.75 -16.81 4.90
N SER A 170 -24.76 -15.96 5.14
CA SER A 170 -26.14 -16.36 5.47
C SER A 170 -27.11 -16.38 4.30
N ASP A 171 -26.88 -15.60 3.24
CA ASP A 171 -27.73 -15.58 2.03
C ASP A 171 -27.28 -16.57 0.95
N GLY A 172 -26.24 -17.37 1.24
CA GLY A 172 -25.66 -18.34 0.30
C GLY A 172 -24.83 -17.70 -0.81
N SER A 173 -24.65 -16.38 -0.80
CA SER A 173 -23.70 -15.71 -1.67
C SER A 173 -22.30 -15.87 -1.07
N VAL A 174 -21.45 -16.68 -1.70
CA VAL A 174 -20.01 -16.75 -1.33
C VAL A 174 -19.26 -15.48 -1.77
N ALA A 175 -19.93 -14.33 -1.77
CA ALA A 175 -19.43 -13.08 -2.29
C ALA A 175 -19.78 -11.94 -1.31
N ALA A 176 -19.31 -12.09 -0.07
CA ALA A 176 -19.00 -10.96 0.80
C ALA A 176 -18.20 -9.91 0.03
N TYR A 177 -18.20 -8.66 0.51
CA TYR A 177 -17.34 -7.58 0.00
C TYR A 177 -15.97 -8.15 -0.40
N ASN A 178 -15.81 -8.28 -1.72
CA ASN A 178 -14.63 -8.84 -2.34
C ASN A 178 -14.12 -7.72 -3.25
N PRO A 179 -13.01 -7.06 -2.89
CA PRO A 179 -12.43 -6.00 -3.73
C PRO A 179 -11.96 -6.53 -5.10
N TYR A 180 -12.13 -7.82 -5.36
CA TYR A 180 -11.76 -8.55 -6.57
C TYR A 180 -12.92 -9.27 -7.25
N GLN A 181 -14.20 -8.93 -7.00
CA GLN A 181 -15.27 -9.45 -7.87
C GLN A 181 -14.98 -9.05 -9.32
N GLY A 182 -14.57 -10.03 -10.14
CA GLY A 182 -14.14 -9.83 -11.54
C GLY A 182 -12.62 -9.89 -11.80
N ASN A 183 -11.76 -10.12 -10.80
CA ASN A 183 -10.32 -10.26 -11.02
C ASN A 183 -9.95 -11.71 -11.37
N GLY A 184 -9.92 -12.03 -12.67
CA GLY A 184 -9.63 -13.38 -13.19
C GLY A 184 -8.28 -13.96 -12.74
N PHE A 185 -7.33 -13.12 -12.34
CA PHE A 185 -5.99 -13.54 -11.92
C PHE A 185 -5.93 -14.21 -10.54
N ILE A 186 -6.89 -13.91 -9.64
CA ILE A 186 -6.89 -14.44 -8.26
C ILE A 186 -8.06 -15.42 -8.05
N GLY A 187 -9.12 -15.34 -8.86
CA GLY A 187 -10.31 -16.19 -8.75
C GLY A 187 -10.23 -17.57 -9.42
N GLY A 188 -9.11 -17.93 -10.06
CA GLY A 188 -8.95 -19.25 -10.70
C GLY A 188 -9.99 -19.55 -11.80
N GLN A 189 -10.59 -18.52 -12.40
CA GLN A 189 -11.45 -18.67 -13.58
C GLN A 189 -10.72 -18.09 -14.79
N ASP A 190 -9.81 -18.89 -15.35
CA ASP A 190 -9.45 -18.74 -16.76
C ASP A 190 -10.70 -19.05 -17.59
N ARG A 191 -11.33 -18.00 -18.11
CA ARG A 191 -12.08 -18.11 -19.36
C ARG A 191 -11.45 -17.14 -20.34
N HIS A 192 -10.82 -17.76 -21.33
CA HIS A 192 -10.48 -17.20 -22.64
C HIS A 192 -11.39 -16.02 -23.01
N ASP A 193 -10.82 -14.82 -23.12
CA ASP A 193 -10.89 -14.01 -24.34
C ASP A 193 -10.07 -12.72 -24.18
N GLY A 194 -9.36 -12.39 -25.26
CA GLY A 194 -8.25 -11.44 -25.29
C GLY A 194 -8.61 -10.00 -24.90
N GLY A 195 -7.79 -9.44 -24.00
CA GLY A 195 -7.76 -8.02 -23.69
C GLY A 195 -6.32 -7.58 -23.42
N GLN A 196 -5.85 -6.59 -24.18
CA GLN A 196 -4.48 -6.04 -24.16
C GLN A 196 -4.06 -5.54 -22.78
N LEU A 197 -2.86 -5.96 -22.36
CA LEU A 197 -2.08 -5.42 -21.26
C LEU A 197 -1.46 -4.09 -21.71
N LEU A 198 -1.69 -3.01 -20.96
CA LEU A 198 -0.87 -1.79 -21.05
C LEU A 198 0.07 -1.77 -19.85
N HIS A 199 1.35 -2.01 -20.13
CA HIS A 199 2.47 -1.70 -19.25
C HIS A 199 2.84 -0.22 -19.41
N GLY A 200 3.01 0.48 -18.29
CA GLY A 200 3.57 1.82 -18.18
C GLY A 200 3.99 2.08 -16.74
#